data_AF-A0ABD4VBY6-F1
#
_entry.id   AF-A0ABD4VBY6-F1
#
_cell.length_a   1.000
_cell.length_b   1.000
_cell.length_c   1.000
_cell.angle_alpha   90.00
_cell.angle_beta   90.00
_cell.angle_gamma   90.00
#
_symmetry.space_group_name_H-M   'P 1'
#
loop_
_entity.id
_entity.type
_entity.pdbx_description
1 polymer ?
#
loop_
_entity_poly.entity_id
_entity_poly.type
_entity_poly.pdbx_seq_one_letter_code
_entity_poly.pdbx_strand_id
1 'polypeptide(L)'
;MSGLHGNHDLGHTVAGWTGTAVAVLGFCVAGAALTQGSPAGIAVGAAVIVAAALVTWVLHLGGWGKPSGPRPVGEQNWRTKDRAAAEGHPGCLGCRLVGRSGARRSATQRSVPFPAARASEQGEPSRSAVPVAVSAAVQGDGGR
;
A
#
# COMPACT_ATOMS: atom_id res chain seq x y z
N MET A 1 -18.60 -17.49 1.96
CA MET A 1 -19.19 -16.58 0.95
C MET A 1 -18.42 -15.26 1.00
N SER A 2 -17.92 -14.80 -0.15
CA SER A 2 -17.44 -13.44 -0.50
C SER A 2 -16.31 -13.55 -1.53
N GLY A 3 -16.64 -14.11 -2.69
CA GLY A 3 -15.79 -14.21 -3.88
C GLY A 3 -16.28 -13.31 -5.02
N LEU A 4 -16.99 -12.22 -4.70
CA LEU A 4 -17.57 -11.29 -5.70
C LEU A 4 -16.77 -9.99 -5.84
N HIS A 5 -15.89 -9.70 -4.88
CA HIS A 5 -14.86 -8.67 -5.01
C HIS A 5 -13.52 -9.39 -4.86
N GLY A 6 -12.61 -9.19 -5.80
CA GLY A 6 -11.27 -9.80 -5.75
C GLY A 6 -10.57 -9.50 -4.41
N ASN A 7 -9.48 -10.21 -4.14
CA ASN A 7 -8.68 -10.09 -2.91
C ASN A 7 -7.93 -8.74 -2.84
N HIS A 8 -8.70 -7.66 -2.80
CA HIS A 8 -8.25 -6.29 -2.90
C HIS A 8 -8.22 -5.67 -1.50
N ASP A 9 -7.15 -4.94 -1.22
CA ASP A 9 -6.97 -4.29 0.06
C ASP A 9 -7.89 -3.06 0.19
N LEU A 10 -9.03 -3.24 0.86
CA LEU A 10 -10.05 -2.20 1.09
C LEU A 10 -9.63 -1.15 2.14
N GLY A 11 -8.43 -1.23 2.70
CA GLY A 11 -7.95 -0.23 3.65
C GLY A 11 -8.59 -0.33 5.05
N HIS A 12 -9.13 -1.50 5.40
CA HIS A 12 -9.57 -1.81 6.76
C HIS A 12 -8.37 -1.83 7.71
N THR A 13 -8.03 -0.68 8.26
CA THR A 13 -6.89 -0.48 9.16
C THR A 13 -7.36 0.14 10.47
N VAL A 14 -6.65 -0.12 11.57
CA VAL A 14 -6.97 0.52 12.87
C VAL A 14 -6.95 2.04 12.73
N ALA A 15 -5.93 2.60 12.08
CA ALA A 15 -5.84 4.04 11.85
C ALA A 15 -7.07 4.59 11.11
N GLY A 16 -7.49 3.94 10.03
CA GLY A 16 -8.64 4.35 9.22
C GLY A 16 -9.96 4.30 10.00
N TRP A 17 -10.24 3.20 10.68
CA TRP A 17 -11.49 3.04 11.45
C TRP A 17 -11.55 3.99 12.65
N THR A 18 -10.46 4.13 13.41
CA THR A 18 -10.39 5.05 14.55
C THR A 18 -10.57 6.49 14.09
N GLY A 19 -9.85 6.90 13.03
CA GLY A 19 -9.99 8.23 12.44
C GLY A 19 -11.42 8.53 12.00
N THR A 20 -12.04 7.59 11.29
CA THR A 20 -13.42 7.73 10.81
C THR A 20 -14.41 7.90 11.95
N ALA A 21 -14.31 7.08 13.00
CA ALA A 21 -15.18 7.18 14.17
C ALA A 21 -15.07 8.55 14.86
N VAL A 22 -13.84 9.04 15.08
CA VAL A 22 -13.61 10.34 15.72
C VAL A 22 -14.10 11.48 14.83
N ALA A 23 -13.88 11.42 13.51
CA ALA A 23 -14.36 12.43 12.58
C ALA A 23 -15.89 12.51 12.57
N VAL A 24 -16.58 11.35 12.54
CA VAL A 24 -18.05 11.28 12.60
C VAL A 24 -18.57 11.95 13.87
N LEU A 25 -17.97 11.67 15.04
CA LEU A 25 -18.33 12.33 16.29
C LEU A 25 -18.16 13.85 16.21
N GLY A 26 -17.05 14.32 15.64
CA GLY A 26 -16.80 15.75 15.44
C GLY A 26 -17.85 16.41 14.53
N PHE A 27 -18.23 15.75 13.44
CA PHE A 27 -19.30 16.23 12.56
C PHE A 27 -20.68 16.21 13.24
N CYS A 28 -20.99 15.20 14.05
CA CYS A 28 -22.23 15.18 14.83
C CYS A 28 -22.29 16.35 15.82
N VAL A 29 -21.19 16.64 16.54
CA VAL A 29 -21.10 17.80 17.45
C VAL A 29 -21.23 19.11 16.69
N ALA A 30 -20.53 19.27 15.58
CA ALA A 30 -20.63 20.47 14.75
C ALA A 30 -22.05 20.66 14.18
N GLY A 31 -22.70 19.60 13.72
CA GLY A 31 -24.06 19.62 13.21
C GLY A 31 -25.09 20.00 14.28
N ALA A 32 -24.99 19.44 15.48
CA ALA A 32 -25.84 19.81 16.61
C ALA A 32 -25.62 21.27 17.03
N ALA A 33 -24.37 21.73 17.09
CA ALA A 33 -24.07 23.13 17.41
C ALA A 33 -24.59 24.11 16.35
N LEU A 34 -24.57 23.70 15.07
CA LEU A 34 -25.09 24.49 13.96
C LEU A 34 -26.60 24.70 14.09
N THR A 35 -27.37 23.65 14.42
CA THR A 35 -28.82 23.79 14.63
C THR A 35 -29.19 24.63 15.85
N GLN A 36 -28.28 24.72 16.82
CA GLN A 36 -28.41 25.58 18.00
C GLN A 36 -27.85 27.00 17.79
N GLY A 37 -27.26 27.30 16.63
CA GLY A 37 -26.62 28.60 16.37
C GLY A 37 -25.45 28.92 17.32
N SER A 38 -24.71 27.90 17.76
CA SER A 38 -23.61 28.04 18.73
C SER A 38 -22.23 28.04 18.05
N PRO A 39 -21.57 29.21 17.91
CA PRO A 39 -20.24 29.29 17.31
C PRO A 39 -19.19 28.52 18.13
N ALA A 40 -19.32 28.54 19.45
CA ALA A 40 -18.44 27.80 20.35
C ALA A 40 -18.57 26.28 20.13
N GLY A 41 -19.79 25.77 19.99
CA GLY A 41 -20.02 24.35 19.70
C GLY A 41 -19.47 23.93 18.33
N ILE A 42 -19.57 24.80 17.31
CA ILE A 42 -18.96 24.57 16.00
C ILE A 42 -17.44 24.48 16.13
N ALA A 43 -16.82 25.38 16.90
CA ALA A 43 -15.38 25.36 17.14
C ALA A 43 -14.92 24.06 17.84
N VAL A 44 -15.71 23.56 18.80
CA VAL A 44 -15.45 22.26 19.46
C VAL A 44 -15.54 21.12 18.46
N GLY A 45 -16.60 21.05 17.64
CA GLY A 45 -16.73 20.03 16.60
C GLY A 45 -15.59 20.06 15.60
N ALA A 46 -15.18 21.26 15.16
CA ALA A 46 -14.02 21.45 14.28
C ALA A 46 -12.71 20.97 14.93
N ALA A 47 -12.49 21.25 16.22
CA ALA A 47 -11.33 20.76 16.95
C ALA A 47 -11.28 19.23 17.01
N VAL A 48 -12.42 18.56 17.19
CA VAL A 48 -12.52 17.09 17.16
C VAL A 48 -12.19 16.53 15.78
N ILE A 49 -12.63 17.18 14.70
CA ILE A 49 -12.30 16.77 13.32
C ILE A 49 -10.78 16.88 13.07
N VAL A 50 -10.15 17.96 13.52
CA VAL A 50 -8.69 18.11 13.44
C VAL A 50 -7.99 17.02 14.26
N ALA A 51 -8.49 16.73 15.47
CA ALA A 51 -7.98 15.64 16.29
C ALA A 51 -8.10 14.28 15.58
N ALA A 52 -9.18 14.03 14.82
CA ALA A 52 -9.33 12.80 14.03
C ALA A 52 -8.20 12.63 13.01
N ALA A 53 -7.84 13.69 12.29
CA ALA A 53 -6.73 13.69 11.34
C ALA A 53 -5.40 13.40 12.05
N LEU A 54 -5.15 14.03 13.20
CA LEU A 54 -3.95 13.82 14.00
C LEU A 54 -3.84 12.40 14.55
N VAL A 55 -4.94 11.85 15.11
CA VAL A 55 -4.99 10.47 15.61
C VAL A 55 -4.72 9.48 14.48
N THR A 56 -5.36 9.67 13.32
CA THR A 56 -5.13 8.83 12.14
C THR A 56 -3.66 8.87 11.72
N TRP A 57 -3.08 10.08 11.70
CA TRP A 57 -1.69 10.28 11.32
C TRP A 57 -0.72 9.60 12.30
N VAL A 58 -0.90 9.80 13.61
CA VAL A 58 -0.07 9.16 14.64
C VAL A 58 -0.18 7.63 14.57
N LEU A 59 -1.39 7.09 14.39
CA LEU A 59 -1.59 5.65 14.22
C LEU A 59 -0.91 5.12 12.95
N HIS A 60 -1.00 5.86 11.84
CA HIS A 60 -0.30 5.52 10.60
C HIS A 60 1.23 5.50 10.80
N LEU A 61 1.80 6.52 11.43
CA LEU A 61 3.23 6.57 11.79
C LEU A 61 3.63 5.46 12.76
N GLY A 62 2.69 4.97 13.55
CA GLY A 62 2.84 3.81 14.43
C GLY A 62 2.71 2.47 13.72
N GLY A 63 2.45 2.41 12.40
CA GLY A 63 2.33 1.16 11.65
C GLY A 63 0.93 0.53 11.69
N TRP A 64 -0.08 1.28 12.13
CA TRP A 64 -1.47 0.84 12.19
C TRP A 64 -2.33 1.33 11.03
N GLY A 65 -1.71 1.99 10.04
CA GLY A 65 -2.34 2.46 8.81
C GLY A 65 -1.86 1.67 7.59
N LYS A 66 -2.42 1.98 6.42
CA LYS A 66 -2.04 1.32 5.17
C LYS A 66 -0.74 1.91 4.62
N PRO A 67 0.29 1.12 4.30
CA PRO A 67 1.51 1.59 3.66
C PRO A 67 1.23 2.03 2.20
N SER A 68 2.15 2.80 1.62
CA SER A 68 2.10 3.11 0.19
C SER A 68 2.47 1.89 -0.64
N GLY A 69 1.55 1.45 -1.52
CA GLY A 69 1.76 0.33 -2.44
C GLY A 69 0.89 -0.90 -2.12
N PRO A 70 0.97 -1.96 -2.96
CA PRO A 70 0.26 -3.21 -2.72
C PRO A 70 0.80 -3.92 -1.49
N ARG A 71 -0.10 -4.52 -0.70
CA ARG A 71 0.25 -5.26 0.50
C ARG A 71 -0.16 -6.74 0.34
N PRO A 72 0.72 -7.71 0.69
CA PRO A 72 0.41 -9.13 0.59
C PRO A 72 -0.87 -9.48 1.34
N VAL A 73 -1.63 -10.45 0.81
CA VAL A 73 -2.93 -10.86 1.37
C VAL A 73 -2.83 -11.30 2.84
N GLY A 74 -1.73 -11.97 3.21
CA GLY A 74 -1.47 -12.40 4.60
C GLY A 74 -1.26 -11.26 5.59
N GLU A 75 -0.95 -10.06 5.11
CA GLU A 75 -0.71 -8.87 5.92
C GLU A 75 -1.94 -7.94 5.94
N GLN A 76 -3.08 -8.33 5.32
CA GLN A 76 -4.32 -7.52 5.21
C GLN A 76 -5.18 -7.52 6.46
N ASN A 77 -4.80 -8.28 7.47
CA ASN A 77 -5.49 -8.22 8.75
C ASN A 77 -5.21 -6.87 9.44
N TRP A 78 -6.28 -6.14 9.75
CA TRP A 78 -6.26 -4.84 10.40
C TRP A 78 -5.49 -4.78 11.72
N ARG A 79 -5.32 -5.93 12.41
CA ARG A 79 -4.52 -6.07 13.64
C ARG A 79 -3.03 -6.31 13.40
N THR A 80 -2.60 -6.53 12.15
CA THR A 80 -1.19 -6.70 11.82
C THR A 80 -0.53 -5.33 11.80
N LYS A 81 0.47 -5.15 12.66
CA LYS A 81 1.24 -3.91 12.74
C LYS A 81 2.38 -3.94 11.73
N ASP A 82 2.44 -2.92 10.88
CA ASP A 82 3.56 -2.70 9.96
C ASP A 82 4.80 -2.19 10.73
N ARG A 83 5.88 -2.97 10.70
CA ARG A 83 7.14 -2.61 11.36
C ARG A 83 7.99 -1.63 10.53
N ALA A 84 7.82 -1.60 9.21
CA ALA A 84 8.55 -0.70 8.31
C ALA A 84 8.14 0.77 8.48
N ALA A 85 6.98 1.05 9.08
CA ALA A 85 6.52 2.41 9.37
C ALA A 85 7.47 3.21 10.29
N ALA A 86 8.32 2.53 11.07
CA ALA A 86 9.35 3.19 11.88
C ALA A 86 10.39 3.93 11.03
N GLU A 87 10.75 3.37 9.87
CA GLU A 87 11.69 3.94 8.89
C GLU A 87 10.97 4.84 7.87
N GLY A 88 9.65 4.67 7.76
CA GLY A 88 8.76 5.34 6.81
C GLY A 88 8.70 4.64 5.46
N HIS A 89 7.65 4.94 4.71
CA HIS A 89 7.44 4.33 3.39
C HIS A 89 7.92 5.21 2.24
N PRO A 90 8.48 4.61 1.18
CA PRO A 90 8.86 5.35 -0.01
C PRO A 90 7.59 5.87 -0.69
N GLY A 91 7.43 7.19 -0.69
CA GLY A 91 6.34 7.90 -1.37
C GLY A 91 5.22 8.33 -0.45
N CYS A 92 5.23 7.93 0.83
CA CYS A 92 4.19 8.31 1.76
C CYS A 92 4.37 9.76 2.26
N LEU A 93 3.42 10.64 1.93
CA LEU A 93 3.38 12.02 2.44
C LEU A 93 3.32 12.05 3.97
N GLY A 94 2.50 11.19 4.58
CA GLY A 94 2.34 11.13 6.05
C GLY A 94 3.66 10.83 6.76
N CYS A 95 4.44 9.87 6.28
CA CYS A 95 5.78 9.58 6.80
C CYS A 95 6.77 10.72 6.50
N ARG A 96 6.69 11.30 5.29
CA ARG A 96 7.58 12.39 4.86
C ARG A 96 7.42 13.65 5.71
N LEU A 97 6.19 13.97 6.15
CA LEU A 97 5.91 15.13 7.01
C LEU A 97 6.63 15.05 8.37
N VAL A 98 7.02 13.85 8.83
CA VAL A 98 7.84 13.65 10.05
C VAL A 98 9.30 13.31 9.72
N GLY A 99 9.74 13.54 8.47
CA GLY A 99 11.11 13.30 8.03
C GLY A 99 11.45 11.84 7.69
N ARG A 100 10.47 10.92 7.73
CA ARG A 100 10.67 9.50 7.40
C ARG A 100 10.37 9.25 5.92
N SER A 101 11.38 8.91 5.13
CA SER A 101 11.23 8.75 3.68
C SER A 101 11.31 7.29 3.19
N GLY A 102 11.50 6.33 4.11
CA GLY A 102 11.97 4.99 3.77
C GLY A 102 13.36 5.03 3.15
N ALA A 103 13.93 3.87 2.83
CA ALA A 103 15.25 3.76 2.19
C ALA A 103 15.29 4.30 0.74
N ARG A 104 14.95 5.58 0.54
CA ARG A 104 15.29 6.37 -0.65
C ARG A 104 16.71 6.93 -0.54
N ARG A 105 17.66 6.05 -0.19
CA ARG A 105 19.11 6.32 -0.33
C ARG A 105 19.82 5.35 -1.27
N SER A 106 19.14 4.32 -1.80
CA SER A 106 19.80 3.32 -2.66
C SER A 106 19.59 3.48 -4.17
N ALA A 107 18.72 4.41 -4.64
CA ALA A 107 18.41 4.55 -6.07
C ALA A 107 19.22 5.64 -6.81
N THR A 108 20.08 6.40 -6.14
CA THR A 108 21.05 7.30 -6.80
C THR A 108 22.35 6.57 -7.21
N GLN A 109 22.48 5.27 -6.91
CA GLN A 109 23.71 4.50 -7.15
C GLN A 109 23.40 3.11 -7.73
N ARG A 110 22.76 3.02 -8.90
CA ARG A 110 23.09 1.98 -9.91
C ARG A 110 22.44 2.27 -11.26
N SER A 111 22.77 3.40 -11.88
CA SER A 111 22.86 3.40 -13.33
C SER A 111 24.00 2.43 -13.69
N VAL A 112 23.66 1.19 -14.00
CA VAL A 112 24.56 0.30 -14.74
C VAL A 112 24.87 1.00 -16.06
N PRO A 113 26.13 1.35 -16.37
CA PRO A 113 26.48 1.80 -17.70
C PRO A 113 26.14 0.65 -18.64
N PHE A 114 25.22 0.88 -19.58
CA PHE A 114 24.99 -0.05 -20.67
C PHE A 114 26.30 -0.14 -21.47
N PRO A 115 26.97 -1.31 -21.53
CA PRO A 115 28.14 -1.42 -22.39
C PRO A 115 27.66 -1.37 -23.83
N ALA A 116 27.99 -0.29 -24.53
CA ALA A 116 27.84 -0.19 -25.98
C ALA A 116 28.81 -1.18 -26.65
N ALA A 117 28.38 -2.44 -26.76
CA ALA A 117 29.08 -3.45 -27.53
C ALA A 117 28.57 -3.42 -28.98
N ARG A 118 29.26 -2.58 -29.76
CA ARG A 118 29.63 -2.69 -31.18
C ARG A 118 28.67 -3.47 -32.10
N ALA A 119 27.96 -2.70 -32.93
CA ALA A 119 27.70 -3.11 -34.30
C ALA A 119 29.05 -3.28 -35.02
N SER A 120 29.25 -4.44 -35.66
CA SER A 120 29.89 -4.64 -36.97
C SER A 120 30.34 -6.10 -37.14
N GLU A 121 29.64 -6.79 -38.05
CA GLU A 121 30.18 -7.76 -39.00
C GLU A 121 30.53 -9.18 -38.50
N GLN A 122 29.77 -10.19 -38.97
CA GLN A 122 30.24 -11.23 -39.91
C GLN A 122 29.26 -12.41 -40.04
N GLY A 123 28.66 -12.57 -41.23
CA GLY A 123 28.47 -13.85 -41.92
C GLY A 123 27.40 -14.85 -41.42
N GLU A 124 26.27 -14.90 -42.13
CA GLU A 124 25.45 -16.11 -42.35
C GLU A 124 25.66 -16.55 -43.84
N PRO A 125 25.45 -17.80 -44.33
CA PRO A 125 24.77 -19.00 -43.78
C PRO A 125 25.57 -20.33 -43.87
N SER A 126 25.07 -21.41 -43.24
CA SER A 126 24.82 -22.73 -43.91
C SER A 126 24.62 -23.92 -42.95
N ARG A 127 23.42 -24.51 -43.04
CA ARG A 127 23.03 -25.94 -43.02
C ARG A 127 22.79 -26.74 -41.72
N SER A 128 21.63 -27.42 -41.78
CA SER A 128 21.26 -28.74 -41.22
C SER A 128 20.99 -28.82 -39.71
N ALA A 129 19.92 -29.44 -39.19
CA ALA A 129 18.84 -30.25 -39.76
C ALA A 129 17.67 -30.30 -38.74
N VAL A 130 16.46 -30.58 -39.22
CA VAL A 130 15.21 -30.92 -38.49
C VAL A 130 15.13 -32.47 -38.45
N PRO A 131 14.58 -33.22 -37.45
CA PRO A 131 13.21 -33.05 -36.93
C PRO A 131 12.87 -33.45 -35.46
N VAL A 132 11.73 -32.89 -35.01
CA VAL A 132 10.57 -33.45 -34.25
C VAL A 132 10.81 -34.55 -33.19
N ALA A 133 10.29 -34.31 -31.96
CA ALA A 133 9.48 -35.30 -31.22
C ALA A 133 8.63 -34.63 -30.11
N VAL A 134 7.31 -34.82 -30.22
CA VAL A 134 6.31 -34.60 -29.17
C VAL A 134 6.14 -35.91 -28.38
N SER A 135 6.03 -35.84 -27.05
CA SER A 135 5.49 -36.91 -26.18
C SER A 135 4.96 -36.22 -24.91
N ALA A 136 3.64 -36.16 -24.64
CA ALA A 136 2.68 -37.21 -24.28
C ALA A 136 2.86 -37.75 -22.84
N ALA A 137 1.91 -37.33 -21.98
CA ALA A 137 1.25 -38.01 -20.85
C ALA A 137 2.02 -38.92 -19.87
N VAL A 138 1.83 -38.66 -18.56
CA VAL A 138 1.73 -39.70 -17.53
C VAL A 138 0.52 -39.42 -16.63
N GLN A 139 -0.34 -40.43 -16.57
CA GLN A 139 -1.52 -40.67 -15.74
C GLN A 139 -1.11 -41.41 -14.45
N GLY A 140 -1.82 -41.18 -13.34
CA GLY A 140 -1.82 -42.06 -12.14
C GLY A 140 -2.25 -41.27 -10.90
N ASP A 141 -3.51 -41.29 -10.46
CA ASP A 141 -4.29 -42.35 -9.79
C ASP A 141 -4.11 -42.38 -8.26
N GLY A 142 -5.24 -42.46 -7.54
CA GLY A 142 -5.34 -43.09 -6.23
C GLY A 142 -5.46 -42.19 -5.00
N GLY A 143 -6.64 -42.20 -4.37
CA GLY A 143 -6.76 -41.90 -2.94
C GLY A 143 -8.10 -41.35 -2.49
N ARG A 144 -9.00 -42.25 -2.08
CA ARG A 144 -10.29 -41.95 -1.44
C ARG A 144 -10.11 -41.43 -0.02
#